data_AF-A0A950XID2-F1
#
_entry.id   AF-A0A950XID2-F1
#
_cell.length_a   1.000
_cell.length_b   1.000
_cell.length_c   1.000
_cell.angle_alpha   90.00
_cell.angle_beta   90.00
_cell.angle_gamma   90.00
#
_symmetry.space_group_name_H-M   'P 1'
#
loop_
_entity.id
_entity.type
_entity.pdbx_description
1 polymer ?
#
loop_
_entity_poly.entity_id
_entity_poly.type
_entity_poly.pdbx_seq_one_letter_code
_entity_poly.pdbx_strand_id
1 'polypeptide(L)'
;SSSPTSAQASAQQVIVDGQNQNVTGKATCTPANGNINIGIGDPANGIGAVVTDANPPFVHSVGLGNPNGITLGYADSANQGSAQATKNGNSYKITGIATGVDTNSQQQVSKPFEIDVTCP
;
A
#
# COMPACT_ATOMS: atom_id res chain seq x y z
N SER A 1 2.01 10.32 -37.36
CA SER A 1 2.38 9.07 -36.68
C SER A 1 3.28 9.37 -35.49
N SER A 2 3.12 8.58 -34.43
CA SER A 2 4.11 8.30 -33.39
C SER A 2 4.15 9.19 -32.12
N SER A 3 3.30 8.79 -31.16
CA SER A 3 3.61 8.57 -29.73
C SER A 3 4.03 9.75 -28.84
N PRO A 4 3.25 10.09 -27.80
CA PRO A 4 3.85 10.52 -26.55
C PRO A 4 4.33 9.26 -25.82
N THR A 5 5.62 8.93 -25.92
CA THR A 5 6.26 8.18 -24.83
C THR A 5 6.38 9.15 -23.67
N SER A 6 5.29 9.33 -22.94
CA SER A 6 5.36 9.68 -21.54
C SER A 6 6.14 8.54 -20.90
N ALA A 7 7.43 8.76 -20.66
CA ALA A 7 8.13 8.07 -19.59
C ALA A 7 7.36 8.42 -18.32
N GLN A 8 6.26 7.71 -18.08
CA GLN A 8 5.43 7.84 -16.90
C GLN A 8 6.36 7.40 -15.78
N ALA A 9 6.93 8.39 -15.10
CA ALA A 9 7.59 8.19 -13.82
C ALA A 9 6.73 7.19 -13.07
N SER A 10 7.32 6.07 -12.64
CA SER A 10 6.67 4.93 -12.00
C SER A 10 5.90 5.42 -10.78
N ALA A 11 4.72 5.98 -11.01
CA ALA A 11 3.95 6.74 -10.04
C ALA A 11 3.27 5.71 -9.18
N GLN A 12 3.69 5.66 -7.92
CA GLN A 12 3.08 4.78 -6.95
C GLN A 12 1.61 5.21 -6.82
N GLN A 13 0.70 4.26 -6.93
CA GLN A 13 -0.73 4.51 -6.81
C GLN A 13 -1.22 3.91 -5.51
N VAL A 14 -1.92 4.71 -4.72
CA VAL A 14 -2.55 4.27 -3.48
C VAL A 14 -3.99 4.74 -3.51
N ILE A 15 -4.92 3.80 -3.58
CA ILE A 15 -6.35 4.04 -3.60
C ILE A 15 -6.93 3.49 -2.31
N VAL A 16 -7.73 4.30 -1.63
CA VAL A 16 -8.47 3.91 -0.42
C VAL A 16 -9.92 4.31 -0.62
N ASP A 17 -10.85 3.37 -0.45
CA ASP A 17 -12.28 3.60 -0.67
C ASP A 17 -12.62 4.14 -2.08
N GLY A 18 -11.85 3.73 -3.09
CA GLY A 18 -11.95 4.25 -4.45
C GLY A 18 -11.38 5.65 -4.66
N GLN A 19 -10.84 6.29 -3.62
CA GLN A 19 -10.20 7.60 -3.69
C GLN A 19 -8.68 7.47 -3.80
N ASN A 20 -8.10 8.06 -4.86
CA ASN A 20 -6.66 8.14 -4.99
C ASN A 20 -6.08 9.07 -3.91
N GLN A 21 -5.10 8.59 -3.17
CA GLN A 21 -4.43 9.35 -2.11
C GLN A 21 -3.41 10.35 -2.64
N ASN A 22 -3.16 10.35 -3.96
CA ASN A 22 -2.23 11.26 -4.64
C ASN A 22 -0.86 11.29 -3.94
N VAL A 23 -0.35 10.11 -3.58
CA VAL A 23 0.95 9.97 -2.93
C VAL A 23 2.02 10.53 -3.84
N THR A 24 2.95 11.28 -3.24
CA THR A 24 4.09 11.86 -3.95
C THR A 24 5.38 11.35 -3.34
N GLY A 25 6.42 11.22 -4.16
CA GLY A 25 7.72 10.66 -3.76
C GLY A 25 8.00 9.34 -4.46
N LYS A 26 9.02 8.61 -3.99
CA LYS A 26 9.44 7.33 -4.57
C LYS A 26 9.03 6.17 -3.67
N ALA A 27 8.94 4.98 -4.26
CA ALA A 27 8.89 3.74 -3.51
C ALA A 27 10.28 3.36 -2.99
N THR A 28 10.33 2.77 -1.81
CA THR A 28 11.50 2.08 -1.28
C THR A 28 11.13 0.65 -0.97
N CYS A 29 12.02 -0.30 -1.26
CA CYS A 29 11.78 -1.71 -1.00
C CYS A 29 13.03 -2.28 -0.34
N THR A 30 12.93 -2.55 0.97
CA THR A 30 14.06 -3.00 1.79
C THR A 30 13.82 -4.44 2.23
N PRO A 31 14.59 -5.42 1.72
CA PRO A 31 14.51 -6.78 2.20
C PRO A 31 15.04 -6.87 3.64
N ALA A 32 14.30 -7.55 4.51
CA ALA A 32 14.70 -7.83 5.89
C ALA A 32 14.04 -9.12 6.38
N ASN A 33 14.82 -10.06 6.91
CA ASN A 33 14.33 -11.27 7.58
C ASN A 33 13.35 -12.16 6.77
N GLY A 34 13.49 -12.25 5.44
CA GLY A 34 12.56 -12.98 4.56
C GLY A 34 11.31 -12.19 4.17
N ASN A 35 11.29 -10.90 4.50
CA ASN A 35 10.25 -9.95 4.14
C ASN A 35 10.81 -8.84 3.26
N ILE A 36 9.92 -8.16 2.54
CA ILE A 36 10.17 -6.94 1.79
C ILE A 36 9.35 -5.84 2.45
N ASN A 37 10.03 -4.85 3.00
CA ASN A 37 9.41 -3.64 3.55
C ASN A 37 9.29 -2.62 2.44
N ILE A 38 8.06 -2.30 2.06
CA ILE A 38 7.73 -1.36 1.00
C ILE A 38 7.30 -0.05 1.65
N GLY A 39 8.06 1.03 1.44
CA GLY A 39 7.67 2.39 1.77
C GLY A 39 7.20 3.14 0.54
N ILE A 40 6.17 3.98 0.67
CA ILE A 40 5.60 4.73 -0.46
C ILE A 40 5.58 6.22 -0.15
N GLY A 41 6.32 6.98 -0.94
CA GLY A 41 6.33 8.44 -0.84
C GLY A 41 7.06 8.92 0.39
N ASP A 42 6.49 9.90 1.08
CA ASP A 42 7.09 10.47 2.29
C ASP A 42 6.77 9.61 3.54
N PRO A 43 7.79 9.20 4.32
CA PRO A 43 7.59 8.36 5.49
C PRO A 43 6.74 9.00 6.59
N ALA A 44 6.59 10.33 6.62
CA ALA A 44 5.70 11.01 7.56
C ALA A 44 4.22 10.70 7.29
N ASN A 45 3.85 10.32 6.05
CA ASN A 45 2.50 9.85 5.75
C ASN A 45 2.24 8.42 6.26
N GLY A 46 3.30 7.66 6.59
CA GLY A 46 3.17 6.29 7.12
C GLY A 46 2.55 5.30 6.16
N ILE A 47 2.69 5.50 4.84
CA ILE A 47 2.14 4.62 3.82
C ILE A 47 3.18 3.58 3.41
N GLY A 48 2.81 2.31 3.51
CA GLY A 48 3.70 1.21 3.18
C GLY A 48 3.09 -0.16 3.43
N ALA A 49 3.85 -1.20 3.13
CA ALA A 49 3.44 -2.58 3.35
C ALA A 49 4.63 -3.47 3.69
N VAL A 50 4.38 -4.53 4.45
CA VAL A 50 5.33 -5.60 4.71
C VAL A 50 4.80 -6.86 4.06
N VAL A 51 5.53 -7.36 3.07
CA VAL A 51 5.20 -8.59 2.36
C VAL A 51 6.33 -9.60 2.50
N THR A 52 6.08 -10.89 2.27
CA THR A 52 7.16 -11.89 2.18
C THR A 52 7.92 -11.74 0.86
N ASP A 53 9.15 -12.25 0.79
CA ASP A 53 9.91 -12.36 -0.46
C ASP A 53 9.48 -13.52 -1.38
N ALA A 54 8.49 -14.33 -0.95
CA ALA A 54 7.89 -15.41 -1.73
C ALA A 54 7.15 -14.97 -3.01
N ASN A 55 6.81 -15.93 -3.87
CA ASN A 55 6.04 -15.71 -5.09
C ASN A 55 4.89 -16.73 -5.23
N PRO A 56 3.61 -16.34 -5.05
CA PRO A 56 3.16 -14.99 -4.75
C PRO A 56 3.54 -14.52 -3.33
N PRO A 57 3.77 -13.22 -3.11
CA PRO A 57 4.08 -12.68 -1.80
C PRO A 57 2.86 -12.69 -0.88
N PHE A 58 3.05 -13.08 0.38
CA PHE A 58 2.06 -12.96 1.44
C PHE A 58 2.15 -11.57 2.11
N VAL A 59 1.02 -11.00 2.50
CA VAL A 59 0.96 -9.67 3.12
C VAL A 59 0.86 -9.83 4.64
N HIS A 60 1.88 -9.35 5.35
CA HIS A 60 1.85 -9.30 6.81
C HIS A 60 1.12 -8.07 7.32
N SER A 61 1.46 -6.90 6.77
CA SER A 61 0.84 -5.65 7.19
C SER A 61 0.82 -4.62 6.08
N VAL A 62 -0.13 -3.70 6.18
CA VAL A 62 -0.25 -2.53 5.32
C VAL A 62 -0.57 -1.34 6.21
N GLY A 63 0.21 -0.28 6.08
CA GLY A 63 -0.11 1.04 6.63
C GLY A 63 -0.61 1.94 5.51
N LEU A 64 -1.79 2.52 5.65
CA LEU A 64 -2.34 3.48 4.69
C LEU A 64 -2.22 4.92 5.20
N GLY A 65 -1.59 5.13 6.36
CA GLY A 65 -1.52 6.44 7.00
C GLY A 65 -2.86 6.88 7.57
N ASN A 66 -3.14 8.17 7.48
CA ASN A 66 -4.39 8.78 7.94
C ASN A 66 -5.13 9.51 6.79
N PRO A 67 -5.62 8.79 5.77
CA PRO A 67 -6.42 9.39 4.71
C PRO A 67 -7.72 9.98 5.30
N ASN A 68 -7.97 11.27 5.04
CA ASN A 68 -9.19 11.98 5.46
C ASN A 68 -9.53 11.86 6.97
N GLY A 69 -8.54 11.78 7.86
CA GLY A 69 -8.78 11.68 9.30
C GLY A 69 -8.94 10.25 9.82
N ILE A 70 -8.86 9.22 8.96
CA ILE A 70 -9.08 7.82 9.35
C ILE A 70 -7.76 7.08 9.31
N THR A 71 -7.26 6.61 10.46
CA THR A 71 -6.04 5.81 10.49
C THR A 71 -6.39 4.39 10.06
N LEU A 72 -5.98 4.00 8.85
CA LEU A 72 -6.31 2.70 8.26
C LEU A 72 -5.06 1.83 8.13
N GLY A 73 -5.23 0.55 8.41
CA GLY A 73 -4.20 -0.45 8.19
C GLY A 73 -4.74 -1.86 8.15
N TYR A 74 -3.87 -2.77 7.78
CA TYR A 74 -4.11 -4.21 7.83
C TYR A 74 -2.93 -4.87 8.53
N ALA A 75 -3.21 -5.90 9.32
CA ALA A 75 -2.20 -6.79 9.88
C ALA A 75 -2.77 -8.20 9.95
N ASP A 76 -2.02 -9.20 9.49
CA ASP A 76 -2.45 -10.60 9.48
C ASP A 76 -2.74 -11.12 10.89
N SER A 77 -1.97 -10.64 11.88
CA SER A 77 -2.14 -10.97 13.30
C SER A 77 -3.43 -10.44 13.92
N ALA A 78 -4.03 -9.39 13.36
CA ALA A 78 -5.22 -8.76 13.91
C ALA A 78 -6.51 -9.54 13.62
N ASN A 79 -6.49 -10.53 12.73
CA ASN A 79 -7.69 -11.25 12.25
C ASN A 79 -8.83 -10.31 11.79
N GLN A 80 -8.47 -9.11 11.31
CA GLN A 80 -9.40 -8.08 10.85
C GLN A 80 -8.99 -7.60 9.45
N GLY A 81 -9.94 -7.60 8.53
CA GLY A 81 -9.69 -7.28 7.12
C GLY A 81 -9.06 -8.43 6.35
N SER A 82 -8.49 -8.11 5.19
CA SER A 82 -7.80 -9.07 4.32
C SER A 82 -6.82 -8.34 3.43
N ALA A 83 -5.73 -9.00 3.03
CA ALA A 83 -4.84 -8.45 2.02
C ALA A 83 -4.22 -9.58 1.18
N GLN A 84 -4.00 -9.29 -0.09
CA GLN A 84 -3.31 -10.14 -1.04
C GLN A 84 -2.31 -9.31 -1.82
N ALA A 85 -1.16 -9.90 -2.13
CA ALA A 85 -0.15 -9.27 -2.94
C ALA A 85 0.24 -10.17 -4.13
N THR A 86 0.51 -9.52 -5.24
CA THR A 86 1.09 -10.13 -6.43
C THR A 86 2.33 -9.35 -6.83
N LYS A 87 3.34 -10.05 -7.31
CA LYS A 87 4.58 -9.46 -7.79
C LYS A 87 4.72 -9.71 -9.28
N ASN A 88 5.02 -8.68 -10.04
CA ASN A 88 5.33 -8.77 -11.46
C ASN A 88 6.65 -8.02 -11.74
N GLY A 89 7.74 -8.77 -11.88
CA GLY A 89 9.10 -8.19 -11.94
C GLY A 89 9.44 -7.41 -10.66
N ASN A 90 9.60 -6.09 -10.80
CA ASN A 90 9.88 -5.16 -9.69
C ASN A 90 8.62 -4.46 -9.16
N SER A 91 7.45 -4.72 -9.74
CA SER A 91 6.19 -4.12 -9.34
C SER A 91 5.43 -5.04 -8.39
N TYR A 92 4.86 -4.45 -7.34
CA TYR A 92 3.99 -5.11 -6.38
C TYR A 92 2.61 -4.48 -6.47
N LYS A 93 1.60 -5.33 -6.62
CA LYS A 93 0.20 -4.94 -6.49
C LYS A 93 -0.37 -5.59 -5.24
N ILE A 94 -0.87 -4.76 -4.32
CA ILE A 94 -1.43 -5.18 -3.04
C ILE A 94 -2.87 -4.69 -2.98
N THR A 95 -3.81 -5.59 -2.71
CA THR A 95 -5.24 -5.28 -2.62
C THR A 95 -5.82 -5.91 -1.38
N GLY A 96 -6.83 -5.27 -0.80
CA GLY A 96 -7.41 -5.79 0.44
C GLY A 96 -8.48 -4.90 1.04
N ILE A 97 -8.90 -5.29 2.25
CA ILE A 97 -9.74 -4.51 3.14
C ILE A 97 -8.89 -4.14 4.36
N ALA A 98 -8.65 -2.86 4.54
CA ALA A 98 -8.01 -2.32 5.74
C ALA A 98 -9.07 -1.96 6.77
N THR A 99 -8.69 -2.04 8.04
CA THR A 99 -9.53 -1.63 9.16
C THR A 99 -8.87 -0.49 9.91
N GLY A 100 -9.66 0.34 10.57
CA GLY A 100 -9.14 1.50 11.26
C GLY A 100 -10.18 2.15 12.14
N VAL A 101 -9.77 3.19 12.86
CA VAL A 101 -10.66 4.00 13.69
C VAL A 101 -10.79 5.37 13.01
N ASP A 102 -12.03 5.77 12.74
CA ASP A 102 -12.31 7.14 12.32
C ASP A 102 -12.15 8.07 13.53
N THR A 103 -11.23 9.02 13.45
CA THR A 103 -10.89 9.87 14.60
C THR A 103 -12.01 10.86 14.96
N ASN A 104 -12.93 11.13 14.04
CA ASN A 104 -14.06 12.03 14.24
C ASN A 104 -15.19 11.36 15.03
N SER A 105 -15.57 10.14 14.66
CA SER A 105 -16.66 9.36 15.25
C SER A 105 -16.21 8.37 16.33
N GLN A 106 -14.91 8.09 16.42
CA GLN A 106 -14.32 7.02 17.25
C GLN A 106 -14.87 5.62 16.95
N GLN A 107 -15.45 5.42 15.76
CA GLN A 107 -15.97 4.12 15.33
C GLN A 107 -14.95 3.36 14.49
N GLN A 108 -14.99 2.02 14.60
CA GLN A 108 -14.23 1.16 13.73
C GLN A 108 -14.85 1.15 12.32
N VAL A 109 -14.02 1.33 11.31
CA VAL A 109 -14.40 1.35 9.90
C VAL A 109 -13.53 0.37 9.11
N SER A 110 -14.08 -0.18 8.04
CA SER A 110 -13.38 -1.05 7.11
C SER A 110 -13.47 -0.45 5.71
N LYS A 111 -12.33 -0.34 5.03
CA LYS A 111 -12.22 0.32 3.74
C LYS A 111 -11.39 -0.51 2.76
N PRO A 112 -11.86 -0.70 1.52
CA PRO A 112 -11.04 -1.37 0.51
C PRO A 112 -9.84 -0.49 0.16
N PHE A 113 -8.73 -1.12 -0.17
CA PHE A 113 -7.54 -0.43 -0.64
C PHE A 113 -6.88 -1.17 -1.81
N GLU A 114 -6.18 -0.40 -2.62
CA GLU A 114 -5.30 -0.88 -3.67
C GLU A 114 -3.99 -0.07 -3.63
N ILE A 115 -2.88 -0.78 -3.66
CA ILE A 115 -1.53 -0.23 -3.74
C ILE A 115 -0.87 -0.83 -4.98
N ASP A 116 -0.41 0.03 -5.88
CA ASP A 116 0.44 -0.33 -6.99
C ASP A 116 1.76 0.42 -6.86
N VAL A 117 2.85 -0.32 -6.73
CA VAL A 117 4.15 0.24 -6.38
C VAL A 117 5.23 -0.49 -7.15
N THR A 118 6.12 0.28 -7.78
CA THR A 118 7.29 -0.28 -8.46
C THR A 118 8.53 0.05 -7.65
N CYS A 119 9.22 -1.00 -7.19
CA CYS A 119 10.50 -0.89 -6.48
C CYS A 119 11.63 -0.49 -7.45
N PRO A 120 12.59 0.34 -7.01
CA PRO A 120 13.79 0.66 -7.79
C PRO A 120 14.74 -0.53 -7.96
#